data_AF-A0A2N6CQL1-F1
#
_entry.id   AF-A0A2N6CQL1-F1
#
_cell.length_a   1.000
_cell.length_b   1.000
_cell.length_c   1.000
_cell.angle_alpha   90.00
_cell.angle_beta   90.00
_cell.angle_gamma   90.00
#
_symmetry.space_group_name_H-M   'P 1'
#
loop_
_entity.id
_entity.type
_entity.pdbx_description
1 polymer ?
#
loop_
_entity_poly.entity_id
_entity_poly.type
_entity_poly.pdbx_seq_one_letter_code
_entity_poly.pdbx_strand_id
1 'polypeptide(L)'
;LEDAREQAGLLGIGYDVISIEPIYEATVAALAAQFAGRGEDTTEENIQSRCRGMVLMAISNKTGRMLLTTGNKSEMAVGYATLYGDMAGGFAPIKDCSKTLVYRLARYRNENGRVIPERVLTREPSAELRADQKDTDSLPPYEILDPILEYFIEDDLSVDEIAARGFDRMVVGEVLELVKRNEYKRRQAPPGIRVSSRGFGRDWRYPITSGYGPGR
;
A
#
# COMPACT_ATOMS: atom_id res chain seq x y z
N LEU A 1 2.42 3.16 17.91
CA LEU A 1 2.49 4.53 18.49
C LEU A 1 3.88 4.91 18.99
N GLU A 2 4.59 4.03 19.72
CA GLU A 2 5.94 4.33 20.26
C GLU A 2 6.95 4.67 19.16
N ASP A 3 7.06 3.84 18.12
CA ASP A 3 8.03 4.04 17.03
C ASP A 3 7.79 5.35 16.28
N ALA A 4 6.51 5.67 16.01
CA ALA A 4 6.13 6.91 15.35
C ALA A 4 6.51 8.14 16.18
N ARG A 5 6.31 8.09 17.50
CA ARG A 5 6.70 9.15 18.43
C ARG A 5 8.22 9.30 18.50
N GLU A 6 8.97 8.19 18.60
CA GLU A 6 10.44 8.22 18.61
C GLU A 6 10.97 8.86 17.32
N GLN A 7 10.51 8.38 16.16
CA GLN A 7 10.94 8.88 14.86
C GLN A 7 10.64 10.38 14.69
N ALA A 8 9.46 10.84 15.09
CA ALA A 8 9.11 12.26 15.05
C ALA A 8 10.04 13.10 15.93
N GLY A 9 10.39 12.59 17.12
CA GLY A 9 11.36 13.21 18.03
C GLY A 9 12.76 13.30 17.43
N LEU A 10 13.26 12.21 16.82
CA LEU A 10 14.56 12.20 16.13
C LEU A 10 14.64 13.20 14.96
N LEU A 11 13.51 13.46 14.30
CA LEU A 11 13.41 14.40 13.19
C LEU A 11 13.08 15.84 13.61
N GLY A 12 12.71 16.06 14.89
CA GLY A 12 12.29 17.38 15.38
C GLY A 12 10.99 17.89 14.73
N ILE A 13 10.08 16.99 14.33
CA ILE A 13 8.81 17.34 13.69
C ILE A 13 7.63 17.25 14.68
N GLY A 14 6.56 17.99 14.38
CA GLY A 14 5.31 17.90 15.15
C GLY A 14 4.71 16.49 15.12
N TYR A 15 4.17 16.05 16.24
CA TYR A 15 3.57 14.73 16.42
C TYR A 15 2.29 14.85 17.25
N ASP A 16 1.19 14.35 16.69
CA ASP A 16 -0.13 14.34 17.32
C ASP A 16 -0.71 12.93 17.29
N VAL A 17 -1.53 12.58 18.28
CA VAL A 17 -2.29 11.33 18.33
C VAL A 17 -3.77 11.66 18.35
N ILE A 18 -4.49 11.21 17.32
CA ILE A 18 -5.94 11.39 17.20
C ILE A 18 -6.55 9.99 17.07
N SER A 19 -7.38 9.60 18.04
CA SER A 19 -8.11 8.33 17.93
C SER A 19 -9.19 8.42 16.86
N ILE A 20 -9.30 7.36 16.04
CA ILE A 20 -10.38 7.20 15.05
C ILE A 20 -11.55 6.38 15.58
N GLU A 21 -11.42 5.77 16.75
CA GLU A 21 -12.40 4.84 17.32
C GLU A 21 -13.82 5.43 17.36
N PRO A 22 -14.06 6.68 17.81
CA PRO A 22 -15.42 7.24 17.80
C PRO A 22 -16.03 7.39 16.40
N ILE A 23 -15.20 7.69 15.40
CA ILE A 23 -15.64 7.85 14.01
C ILE A 23 -15.94 6.47 13.40
N TYR A 24 -15.08 5.50 13.69
CA TYR A 24 -15.25 4.12 13.28
C TYR A 24 -16.54 3.53 13.85
N GLU A 25 -16.75 3.61 15.17
CA GLU A 25 -17.94 3.10 15.85
C GLU A 25 -19.21 3.75 15.32
N ALA A 26 -19.22 5.07 15.13
CA ALA A 26 -20.37 5.77 14.56
C ALA A 26 -20.67 5.30 13.13
N THR A 27 -19.64 5.00 12.33
CA THR A 27 -19.80 4.51 10.95
C THR A 27 -20.35 3.08 10.93
N VAL A 28 -19.82 2.19 11.77
CA VAL A 28 -20.31 0.81 11.89
C VAL A 28 -21.75 0.79 12.41
N ALA A 29 -22.07 1.60 13.44
CA ALA A 29 -23.42 1.72 13.97
C ALA A 29 -24.42 2.20 12.91
N ALA A 30 -24.02 3.16 12.06
CA ALA A 30 -24.86 3.65 10.97
C ALA A 30 -25.13 2.59 9.88
N LEU A 31 -24.28 1.57 9.76
CA LEU A 31 -24.37 0.49 8.78
C LEU A 31 -24.94 -0.83 9.36
N ALA A 32 -25.26 -0.86 10.66
CA ALA A 32 -25.64 -2.08 11.36
C ALA A 32 -26.84 -2.81 10.73
N ALA A 33 -27.84 -2.07 10.25
CA ALA A 33 -29.01 -2.67 9.60
C ALA A 33 -28.66 -3.31 8.24
N GLN A 34 -27.76 -2.69 7.47
CA GLN A 34 -27.31 -3.18 6.16
C GLN A 34 -26.36 -4.38 6.30
N PHE A 35 -25.62 -4.45 7.40
CA PHE A 35 -24.67 -5.53 7.68
C PHE A 35 -25.28 -6.68 8.50
N ALA A 36 -26.54 -6.58 8.89
CA ALA A 36 -27.22 -7.61 9.68
C ALA A 36 -27.08 -9.02 9.06
N GLY A 37 -26.59 -9.96 9.87
CA GLY A 37 -26.37 -11.36 9.46
C GLY A 37 -25.07 -11.61 8.68
N ARG A 38 -24.19 -10.61 8.57
CA ARG A 38 -22.85 -10.74 7.98
C ARG A 38 -21.80 -10.66 9.08
N GLY A 39 -20.79 -11.52 9.02
CA GLY A 39 -19.62 -11.43 9.90
C GLY A 39 -18.68 -10.31 9.44
N GLU A 40 -17.81 -9.87 10.33
CA GLU A 40 -16.76 -8.91 9.99
C GLU A 40 -15.80 -9.50 8.94
N ASP A 41 -15.36 -8.66 8.02
CA ASP A 41 -14.37 -8.98 7.01
C ASP A 41 -13.47 -7.77 6.71
N THR A 42 -12.82 -7.76 5.55
CA THR A 42 -11.99 -6.62 5.10
C THR A 42 -12.76 -5.29 5.04
N THR A 43 -14.09 -5.30 5.10
CA THR A 43 -14.95 -4.12 5.11
C THR A 43 -14.67 -3.25 6.32
N GLU A 44 -14.64 -3.83 7.52
CA GLU A 44 -14.39 -3.12 8.78
C GLU A 44 -12.96 -2.54 8.82
N GLU A 45 -11.97 -3.31 8.37
CA GLU A 45 -10.59 -2.83 8.19
C GLU A 45 -10.53 -1.64 7.23
N ASN A 46 -11.26 -1.71 6.11
CA ASN A 46 -11.32 -0.62 5.13
C ASN A 46 -12.05 0.62 5.69
N ILE A 47 -13.04 0.47 6.57
CA ILE A 47 -13.68 1.60 7.27
C ILE A 47 -12.64 2.32 8.12
N GLN A 48 -11.84 1.60 8.92
CA GLN A 48 -10.78 2.21 9.72
C GLN A 48 -9.80 3.00 8.86
N SER A 49 -9.33 2.43 7.73
CA SER A 49 -8.43 3.11 6.80
C SER A 49 -9.05 4.40 6.23
N ARG A 50 -10.33 4.37 5.85
CA ARG A 50 -11.08 5.56 5.37
C ARG A 50 -11.30 6.61 6.44
N CYS A 51 -11.54 6.23 7.69
CA CYS A 51 -11.61 7.17 8.81
C CYS A 51 -10.29 7.95 8.95
N ARG A 52 -9.14 7.28 8.84
CA ARG A 52 -7.81 7.94 8.86
C ARG A 52 -7.67 8.93 7.69
N GLY A 53 -8.02 8.51 6.48
CA GLY A 53 -8.01 9.36 5.29
C GLY A 53 -8.85 10.62 5.46
N MET A 54 -10.07 10.49 5.99
CA MET A 54 -10.96 11.61 6.27
C MET A 54 -10.37 12.61 7.27
N VAL A 55 -9.83 12.14 8.39
CA VAL A 55 -9.22 12.99 9.42
C VAL A 55 -8.02 13.76 8.85
N LEU A 56 -7.13 13.07 8.14
CA LEU A 56 -5.94 13.69 7.55
C LEU A 56 -6.30 14.71 6.46
N MET A 57 -7.29 14.42 5.63
CA MET A 57 -7.80 15.36 4.63
C MET A 57 -8.45 16.58 5.26
N ALA A 58 -9.17 16.43 6.39
CA ALA A 58 -9.73 17.56 7.12
C ALA A 58 -8.62 18.49 7.67
N ILE A 59 -7.53 17.92 8.19
CA ILE A 59 -6.35 18.68 8.63
C ILE A 59 -5.70 19.40 7.45
N SER A 60 -5.49 18.71 6.33
CA SER A 60 -4.99 19.28 5.07
C SER A 60 -5.82 20.50 4.64
N ASN A 61 -7.15 20.34 4.59
CA ASN A 61 -8.07 21.42 4.21
C ASN A 61 -8.02 22.62 5.15
N LYS A 62 -7.89 22.39 6.46
CA LYS A 62 -7.87 23.47 7.46
C LYS A 62 -6.53 24.22 7.51
N THR A 63 -5.43 23.52 7.24
CA THR A 63 -4.07 24.06 7.38
C THR A 63 -3.43 24.47 6.06
N GLY A 64 -4.01 24.08 4.92
CA GLY A 64 -3.43 24.30 3.59
C GLY A 64 -2.21 23.42 3.27
N ARG A 65 -1.89 22.44 4.12
CA ARG A 65 -0.76 21.52 3.93
C ARG A 65 -1.15 20.38 3.00
N MET A 66 -0.24 19.95 2.12
CA MET A 66 -0.48 18.79 1.26
C MET A 66 -0.33 17.49 2.06
N LEU A 67 -1.33 16.61 1.96
CA LEU A 67 -1.25 15.26 2.50
C LEU A 67 -0.40 14.36 1.60
N LEU A 68 0.65 13.76 2.17
CA LEU A 68 1.51 12.78 1.50
C LEU A 68 1.01 11.36 1.80
N THR A 69 0.76 10.57 0.77
CA THR A 69 0.43 9.14 0.92
C THR A 69 1.69 8.29 0.96
N THR A 70 1.62 7.14 1.63
CA THR A 70 2.79 6.27 1.88
C THR A 70 2.74 4.92 1.18
N GLY A 71 1.80 4.71 0.24
CA GLY A 71 1.74 3.49 -0.55
C GLY A 71 2.95 3.33 -1.46
N ASN A 72 3.56 2.14 -1.46
CA ASN A 72 4.73 1.81 -2.29
C ASN A 72 4.34 1.05 -3.57
N LYS A 73 5.30 0.82 -4.48
CA LYS A 73 5.06 0.19 -5.79
C LYS A 73 4.47 -1.21 -5.66
N SER A 74 4.95 -2.00 -4.70
CA SER A 74 4.52 -3.37 -4.48
C SER A 74 3.05 -3.42 -4.05
N GLU A 75 2.68 -2.60 -3.05
CA GLU A 75 1.30 -2.47 -2.57
C GLU A 75 0.36 -1.97 -3.68
N MET A 76 0.78 -0.94 -4.44
CA MET A 76 -0.02 -0.39 -5.54
C MET A 76 -0.16 -1.37 -6.70
N ALA A 77 0.85 -2.21 -6.96
CA ALA A 77 0.81 -3.20 -8.03
C ALA A 77 -0.29 -4.22 -7.77
N VAL A 78 -0.30 -4.85 -6.60
CA VAL A 78 -1.28 -5.90 -6.25
C VAL A 78 -2.56 -5.34 -5.64
N GLY A 79 -2.65 -4.02 -5.46
CA GLY A 79 -3.80 -3.34 -4.89
C GLY A 79 -4.03 -3.64 -3.41
N TYR A 80 -2.97 -3.91 -2.67
CA TYR A 80 -2.96 -4.01 -1.21
C TYR A 80 -3.04 -2.62 -0.60
N ALA A 81 -4.20 -1.99 -0.79
CA ALA A 81 -4.50 -0.61 -0.46
C ALA A 81 -6.01 -0.40 -0.40
N THR A 82 -6.44 0.50 0.47
CA THR A 82 -7.83 0.93 0.59
C THR A 82 -8.04 2.21 -0.22
N LEU A 83 -8.90 2.14 -1.24
CA LEU A 83 -9.35 3.34 -1.94
C LEU A 83 -9.96 4.33 -0.96
N TYR A 84 -9.46 5.56 -1.03
CA TYR A 84 -9.84 6.68 -0.17
C TYR A 84 -9.51 6.49 1.32
N GLY A 85 -8.74 5.46 1.66
CA GLY A 85 -8.09 5.28 2.95
C GLY A 85 -6.65 5.75 2.88
N ASP A 86 -5.70 4.81 2.93
CA ASP A 86 -4.26 5.05 2.76
C ASP A 86 -3.89 5.70 1.41
N MET A 87 -4.78 5.58 0.41
CA MET A 87 -4.63 6.25 -0.89
C MET A 87 -5.09 7.71 -0.89
N ALA A 88 -5.70 8.22 0.19
CA ALA A 88 -6.18 9.59 0.26
C ALA A 88 -5.01 10.57 0.46
N GLY A 89 -4.71 11.38 -0.56
CA GLY A 89 -3.73 12.45 -0.44
C GLY A 89 -3.45 13.15 -1.77
N GLY A 90 -2.57 14.15 -1.74
CA GLY A 90 -2.21 14.96 -2.89
C GLY A 90 -0.98 14.48 -3.66
N PHE A 91 -0.10 13.73 -3.00
CA PHE A 91 1.15 13.27 -3.60
C PHE A 91 1.68 11.99 -2.94
N ALA A 92 2.30 11.10 -3.72
CA ALA A 92 2.83 9.81 -3.28
C ALA A 92 4.35 9.73 -3.54
N PRO A 93 5.20 10.13 -2.57
CA PRO A 93 6.65 10.22 -2.78
C PRO A 93 7.33 8.89 -3.13
N ILE A 94 6.83 7.79 -2.57
CA ILE A 94 7.43 6.44 -2.70
C ILE A 94 6.60 5.49 -3.56
N LYS A 95 5.66 6.02 -4.35
CA LYS A 95 4.73 5.23 -5.18
C LYS A 95 5.43 4.26 -6.13
N ASP A 96 6.63 4.61 -6.58
CA ASP A 96 7.40 3.82 -7.53
C ASP A 96 8.63 3.14 -6.91
N CYS A 97 8.72 3.12 -5.57
CA CYS A 97 9.70 2.31 -4.84
C CYS A 97 9.10 0.95 -4.51
N SER A 98 9.75 -0.17 -4.84
CA SER A 98 9.35 -1.49 -4.33
C SER A 98 9.52 -1.55 -2.80
N LYS A 99 8.82 -2.46 -2.12
CA LYS A 99 8.94 -2.62 -0.66
C LYS A 99 10.38 -2.91 -0.26
N THR A 100 11.06 -3.81 -0.98
CA THR A 100 12.48 -4.11 -0.81
C THR A 100 13.36 -2.87 -0.98
N LEU A 101 13.08 -2.00 -1.95
CA LEU A 101 13.79 -0.73 -2.12
C LEU A 101 13.49 0.25 -0.97
N VAL A 102 12.26 0.31 -0.45
CA VAL A 102 11.93 1.14 0.72
C VAL A 102 12.79 0.75 1.93
N TYR A 103 12.93 -0.54 2.23
CA TYR A 103 13.82 -0.99 3.32
C TYR A 103 15.28 -0.62 3.08
N ARG A 104 15.79 -0.78 1.84
CA ARG A 104 17.16 -0.39 1.49
C ARG A 104 17.40 1.11 1.66
N LEU A 105 16.47 1.94 1.17
CA LEU A 105 16.54 3.39 1.30
C LEU A 105 16.46 3.84 2.76
N ALA A 106 15.64 3.18 3.57
CA ALA A 106 15.53 3.46 4.99
C ALA A 106 16.84 3.16 5.74
N ARG A 107 17.48 2.03 5.44
CA ARG A 107 18.81 1.69 5.99
C ARG A 107 19.88 2.69 5.55
N TYR A 108 19.93 2.99 4.25
CA TYR A 108 20.84 4.01 3.71
C TYR A 108 20.63 5.40 4.35
N ARG A 109 19.38 5.81 4.57
CA ARG A 109 19.09 7.08 5.26
C ARG A 109 19.66 7.10 6.67
N ASN A 110 19.60 5.99 7.40
CA ASN A 110 20.12 5.89 8.76
C ASN A 110 21.67 5.92 8.83
N GLU A 111 22.37 5.58 7.75
CA GLU A 111 23.84 5.75 7.67
C GLU A 111 24.24 7.23 7.78
N ASN A 112 23.32 8.15 7.41
CA ASN A 112 23.51 9.60 7.48
C ASN A 112 22.96 10.21 8.80
N GLY A 113 22.84 9.39 9.85
CA GLY A 113 22.27 9.75 11.14
C GLY A 113 20.93 9.06 11.38
N ARG A 114 20.85 8.34 12.51
CA ARG A 114 19.70 7.50 12.86
C ARG A 114 18.45 8.36 13.07
N VAL A 115 17.49 8.20 12.16
CA VAL A 115 16.17 8.85 12.25
C VAL A 115 15.01 7.86 12.17
N ILE A 116 15.21 6.69 11.57
CA ILE A 116 14.22 5.61 11.53
C ILE A 116 14.57 4.60 12.64
N PRO A 117 13.69 4.34 13.61
CA PRO A 117 13.95 3.36 14.67
C PRO A 117 14.18 1.95 14.12
N GLU A 118 15.09 1.18 14.71
CA GLU A 118 15.45 -0.16 14.20
C GLU A 118 14.26 -1.14 14.25
N ARG A 119 13.35 -0.97 15.22
CA ARG A 119 12.12 -1.79 15.28
C ARG A 119 11.25 -1.63 14.04
N VAL A 120 11.22 -0.44 13.42
CA VAL A 120 10.48 -0.20 12.16
C VAL A 120 11.08 -1.01 11.00
N LEU A 121 12.39 -1.28 11.05
CA LEU A 121 13.14 -2.00 10.01
C LEU A 121 13.16 -3.52 10.20
N THR A 122 12.88 -4.00 11.41
CA THR A 122 13.01 -5.42 11.79
C THR A 122 11.67 -6.09 12.08
N ARG A 123 10.63 -5.33 12.42
CA ARG A 123 9.27 -5.87 12.55
C ARG A 123 8.71 -6.33 11.20
N GLU A 124 7.83 -7.32 11.25
CA GLU A 124 7.11 -7.76 10.06
C GLU A 124 6.19 -6.64 9.52
N PRO A 125 6.07 -6.51 8.19
CA PRO A 125 5.20 -5.50 7.58
C PRO A 125 3.72 -5.81 7.83
N SER A 126 2.96 -4.76 8.14
CA SER A 126 1.54 -4.82 8.51
C SER A 126 0.85 -3.48 8.28
N ALA A 127 -0.46 -3.51 7.98
CA ALA A 127 -1.33 -2.34 7.95
C ALA A 127 -1.93 -1.95 9.32
N GLU A 128 -1.73 -2.79 10.36
CA GLU A 128 -2.20 -2.56 11.74
C GLU A 128 -3.71 -2.22 11.81
N LEU A 129 -4.55 -2.95 11.05
CA LEU A 129 -6.02 -2.79 11.01
C LEU A 129 -6.76 -3.84 11.85
N ARG A 130 -6.11 -4.96 12.15
CA ARG A 130 -6.60 -5.98 13.10
C ARG A 130 -5.43 -6.54 13.91
N ALA A 131 -5.75 -7.24 15.00
CA ALA A 131 -4.74 -7.88 15.85
C ALA A 131 -3.89 -8.87 15.04
N ASP A 132 -2.58 -8.85 15.30
CA ASP A 132 -1.56 -9.75 14.72
C ASP A 132 -1.56 -9.82 13.19
N GLN A 133 -2.08 -8.80 12.50
CA GLN A 133 -2.12 -8.72 11.04
C GLN A 133 -0.71 -8.72 10.46
N LYS A 134 -0.49 -9.51 9.40
CA LYS A 134 0.72 -9.45 8.57
C LYS A 134 0.35 -9.30 7.11
N ASP A 135 1.16 -8.59 6.33
CA ASP A 135 0.97 -8.49 4.87
C ASP A 135 1.00 -9.89 4.22
N THR A 136 1.83 -10.79 4.77
CA THR A 136 1.99 -12.18 4.31
C THR A 136 0.74 -13.05 4.52
N ASP A 137 -0.27 -12.57 5.25
CA ASP A 137 -1.56 -13.26 5.38
C ASP A 137 -2.33 -13.26 4.06
N SER A 138 -1.99 -12.36 3.12
CA SER A 138 -2.71 -12.17 1.85
C SER A 138 -1.81 -12.08 0.63
N LEU A 139 -0.50 -11.90 0.82
CA LEU A 139 0.48 -11.73 -0.24
C LEU A 139 1.65 -12.71 -0.06
N PRO A 140 2.34 -13.12 -1.14
CA PRO A 140 3.66 -13.70 -1.01
C PRO A 140 4.62 -12.74 -0.30
N PRO A 141 5.69 -13.24 0.35
CA PRO A 141 6.73 -12.40 0.92
C PRO A 141 7.31 -11.43 -0.12
N TYR A 142 7.66 -10.21 0.30
CA TYR A 142 8.09 -9.15 -0.62
C TYR A 142 9.36 -9.51 -1.40
N GLU A 143 10.24 -10.35 -0.84
CA GLU A 143 11.40 -10.91 -1.53
C GLU A 143 11.06 -11.83 -2.71
N ILE A 144 9.82 -12.35 -2.76
CA ILE A 144 9.27 -13.11 -3.87
C ILE A 144 8.39 -12.20 -4.76
N LEU A 145 7.55 -11.39 -4.14
CA LEU A 145 6.61 -10.52 -4.84
C LEU A 145 7.34 -9.47 -5.70
N ASP A 146 8.32 -8.77 -5.13
CA ASP A 146 8.97 -7.64 -5.81
C ASP A 146 9.68 -8.06 -7.11
N PRO A 147 10.48 -9.16 -7.15
CA PRO A 147 11.07 -9.64 -8.40
C PRO A 147 10.02 -10.04 -9.44
N ILE A 148 8.92 -10.70 -9.04
CA ILE A 148 7.84 -11.06 -9.98
C ILE A 148 7.24 -9.79 -10.60
N LEU A 149 6.98 -8.77 -9.77
CA LEU A 149 6.46 -7.49 -10.21
C LEU A 149 7.43 -6.76 -11.13
N GLU A 150 8.73 -6.75 -10.82
CA GLU A 150 9.77 -6.16 -11.66
C GLU A 150 9.80 -6.83 -13.03
N TYR A 151 9.89 -8.16 -13.09
CA TYR A 151 9.90 -8.91 -14.35
C TYR A 151 8.63 -8.70 -15.18
N PHE A 152 7.47 -8.62 -14.54
CA PHE A 152 6.22 -8.43 -15.25
C PHE A 152 6.00 -6.99 -15.72
N ILE A 153 6.26 -6.01 -14.85
CA ILE A 153 5.93 -4.61 -15.11
C ILE A 153 7.02 -3.92 -15.90
N GLU A 154 8.28 -4.15 -15.53
CA GLU A 154 9.43 -3.45 -16.09
C GLU A 154 10.00 -4.16 -17.31
N ASP A 155 10.18 -5.49 -17.23
CA ASP A 155 10.78 -6.29 -18.30
C ASP A 155 9.76 -6.87 -19.29
N ASP A 156 8.45 -6.67 -19.05
CA ASP A 156 7.34 -7.10 -19.91
C ASP A 156 7.29 -8.63 -20.15
N LEU A 157 7.75 -9.42 -19.17
CA LEU A 157 7.86 -10.87 -19.28
C LEU A 157 6.52 -11.59 -19.04
N SER A 158 6.32 -12.69 -19.76
CA SER A 158 5.16 -13.57 -19.60
C SER A 158 5.26 -14.45 -18.34
N VAL A 159 4.14 -15.04 -17.93
CA VAL A 159 4.08 -16.00 -16.80
C VAL A 159 5.11 -17.13 -16.95
N ASP A 160 5.22 -17.69 -18.16
CA ASP A 160 6.11 -18.84 -18.41
C ASP A 160 7.58 -18.42 -18.40
N GLU A 161 7.90 -17.21 -18.87
CA GLU A 161 9.26 -16.64 -18.78
C GLU A 161 9.66 -16.33 -17.33
N ILE A 162 8.73 -15.84 -16.51
CA ILE A 162 9.00 -15.60 -15.08
C ILE A 162 9.15 -16.94 -14.35
N ALA A 163 8.30 -17.93 -14.64
CA ALA A 163 8.41 -19.27 -14.06
C ALA A 163 9.74 -19.94 -14.44
N ALA A 164 10.22 -19.77 -15.67
CA ALA A 164 11.52 -20.26 -16.13
C ALA A 164 12.72 -19.65 -15.35
N ARG A 165 12.52 -18.54 -14.64
CA ARG A 165 13.51 -17.92 -13.74
C ARG A 165 13.50 -18.51 -12.32
N GLY A 166 12.72 -19.56 -12.08
CA GLY A 166 12.71 -20.30 -10.81
C GLY A 166 11.59 -19.91 -9.85
N PHE A 167 10.62 -19.09 -10.29
CA PHE A 167 9.43 -18.77 -9.50
C PHE A 167 8.35 -19.83 -9.71
N ASP A 168 7.58 -20.11 -8.66
CA ASP A 168 6.42 -20.99 -8.77
C ASP A 168 5.38 -20.38 -9.73
N ARG A 169 4.98 -21.15 -10.74
CA ARG A 169 4.10 -20.68 -11.81
C ARG A 169 2.71 -20.28 -11.29
N MET A 170 2.19 -20.97 -10.27
CA MET A 170 0.91 -20.64 -9.67
C MET A 170 0.98 -19.29 -8.96
N VAL A 171 2.03 -19.09 -8.15
CA VAL A 171 2.27 -17.81 -7.46
C VAL A 171 2.40 -16.65 -8.45
N VAL A 172 3.16 -16.82 -9.53
CA VAL A 172 3.26 -15.80 -10.59
C VAL A 172 1.89 -15.48 -11.18
N GLY A 173 1.09 -16.51 -11.51
CA GLY A 173 -0.26 -16.33 -12.04
C GLY A 173 -1.17 -15.55 -11.10
N GLU A 174 -1.16 -15.86 -9.80
CA GLU A 174 -1.93 -15.17 -8.77
C GLU A 174 -1.53 -13.70 -8.63
N VAL A 175 -0.22 -13.40 -8.58
CA VAL A 175 0.29 -12.03 -8.51
C VAL A 175 -0.16 -11.21 -9.73
N LEU A 176 -0.02 -11.76 -10.94
CA LEU A 176 -0.41 -11.06 -12.17
C LEU A 176 -1.92 -10.81 -12.24
N GLU A 177 -2.72 -11.73 -11.72
CA GLU A 177 -4.17 -11.55 -11.62
C GLU A 177 -4.54 -10.43 -10.62
N LEU A 178 -3.83 -10.33 -9.49
CA LEU A 178 -3.96 -9.20 -8.57
C LEU A 178 -3.58 -7.88 -9.25
N VAL A 179 -2.51 -7.87 -10.05
CA VAL A 179 -2.13 -6.68 -10.82
C VAL A 179 -3.28 -6.26 -11.73
N LYS A 180 -3.82 -7.18 -12.55
CA LYS A 180 -4.92 -6.87 -13.48
C LYS A 180 -6.16 -6.33 -12.77
N ARG A 181 -6.64 -7.01 -11.72
CA ARG A 181 -7.89 -6.66 -11.03
C ARG A 181 -7.84 -5.30 -10.33
N ASN A 182 -6.65 -4.83 -9.97
CA ASN A 182 -6.48 -3.58 -9.21
C ASN A 182 -6.13 -2.35 -10.05
N GLU A 183 -6.27 -2.43 -11.39
CA GLU A 183 -6.05 -1.28 -12.28
C GLU A 183 -6.93 -0.08 -11.91
N TYR A 184 -8.19 -0.31 -11.54
CA TYR A 184 -9.11 0.76 -11.14
C TYR A 184 -8.64 1.54 -9.90
N LYS A 185 -7.92 0.90 -8.97
CA LYS A 185 -7.35 1.56 -7.80
C LYS A 185 -6.19 2.45 -8.23
N ARG A 186 -5.26 1.92 -9.03
CA ARG A 186 -4.07 2.65 -9.52
C ARG A 186 -4.43 3.92 -10.29
N ARG A 187 -5.52 3.88 -11.06
CA ARG A 187 -6.05 5.04 -11.81
C ARG A 187 -6.51 6.20 -10.93
N GLN A 188 -6.78 5.94 -9.65
CA GLN A 188 -7.22 6.94 -8.67
C GLN A 188 -6.14 7.28 -7.65
N ALA A 189 -4.98 6.62 -7.72
CA ALA A 189 -3.86 6.92 -6.86
C ALA A 189 -3.32 8.34 -7.15
N PRO A 190 -2.88 9.09 -6.12
CA PRO A 190 -2.28 10.39 -6.34
C PRO A 190 -1.06 10.34 -7.27
N PRO A 191 -0.68 11.49 -7.85
CA PRO A 191 0.57 11.60 -8.60
C PRO A 191 1.76 11.27 -7.69
N GLY A 192 2.81 10.73 -8.28
CA GLY A 192 4.04 10.36 -7.59
C GLY A 192 5.25 10.46 -8.51
N ILE A 193 6.43 10.22 -7.97
CA ILE A 193 7.69 10.25 -8.72
C ILE A 193 7.95 8.87 -9.30
N ARG A 194 8.36 8.82 -10.57
CA ARG A 194 8.93 7.62 -11.18
C ARG A 194 10.41 7.53 -10.83
N VAL A 195 10.84 6.42 -10.25
CA VAL A 195 12.25 6.12 -9.94
C VAL A 195 12.75 4.85 -10.65
N SER A 196 11.83 4.04 -11.17
CA SER A 196 12.11 2.79 -11.89
C SER A 196 12.13 2.98 -13.42
N SER A 197 12.41 1.90 -14.16
CA SER A 197 12.39 1.92 -15.62
C SER A 197 10.96 2.03 -16.19
N ARG A 198 9.96 1.53 -15.45
CA ARG A 198 8.54 1.62 -15.80
C ARG A 198 7.67 1.78 -14.55
N GLY A 199 7.06 2.96 -14.40
CA GLY A 199 6.21 3.29 -13.26
C GLY A 199 4.71 3.29 -13.57
N PHE A 200 3.90 3.17 -12.51
CA PHE A 200 2.43 3.26 -12.62
C PHE A 200 1.97 4.71 -12.84
N GLY A 201 1.86 5.09 -14.11
CA GLY A 201 1.48 6.42 -14.57
C GLY A 201 1.41 6.46 -16.10
N ARG A 202 2.21 7.32 -16.74
CA ARG A 202 2.20 7.45 -18.21
C ARG A 202 2.75 6.21 -18.94
N ASP A 203 3.57 5.40 -18.25
CA ASP A 203 4.26 4.22 -18.81
C ASP A 203 3.44 2.92 -18.66
N TRP A 204 2.36 2.95 -17.88
CA TRP A 204 1.47 1.82 -17.64
C TRP A 204 0.04 2.19 -18.08
N ARG A 205 -0.35 1.72 -19.27
CA ARG A 205 -1.63 2.07 -19.90
C ARG A 205 -2.46 0.82 -20.18
N TYR A 206 -2.99 0.21 -19.12
CA TYR A 206 -3.89 -0.94 -19.24
C TYR A 206 -5.36 -0.51 -19.07
N PRO A 207 -6.31 -1.19 -19.73
CA PRO A 207 -7.73 -0.93 -19.53
C PRO A 207 -8.17 -1.40 -18.13
N ILE A 208 -9.10 -0.69 -17.52
CA ILE A 208 -9.75 -1.13 -16.27
C ILE A 208 -10.59 -2.38 -16.54
N THR A 209 -11.45 -2.32 -17.57
CA THR A 209 -12.25 -3.46 -18.02
C THR A 209 -11.43 -4.27 -19.01
N SER A 210 -10.92 -5.43 -18.57
CA SER A 210 -10.11 -6.33 -19.39
C SER A 210 -10.66 -7.75 -19.35
N GLY A 211 -10.83 -8.36 -20.52
CA GLY A 211 -11.15 -9.79 -20.66
C GLY A 211 -9.92 -10.66 -21.00
N TYR A 212 -8.72 -10.07 -20.98
CA TYR A 212 -7.49 -10.73 -21.37
C TYR A 212 -7.02 -11.73 -20.29
N GLY A 213 -7.13 -13.02 -20.58
CA GLY A 213 -6.75 -14.12 -19.69
C GLY A 213 -6.15 -15.29 -20.47
N PRO A 214 -5.39 -16.19 -19.81
CA PRO A 214 -4.80 -17.36 -20.45
C PRO A 214 -5.91 -18.29 -20.96
N GLY A 215 -6.34 -18.10 -22.21
CA GLY A 215 -7.44 -18.84 -22.83
C GLY A 215 -8.46 -18.01 -23.62
N ARG A 216 -8.28 -16.69 -23.77
CA ARG A 216 -9.06 -15.84 -24.68
C ARG A 216 -8.17 -14.89 -25.48
#